data_AF-A0A067T0J3-F1
#
_entry.id   AF-A0A067T0J3-F1
#
_cell.length_a   1.000
_cell.length_b   1.000
_cell.length_c   1.000
_cell.angle_alpha   90.00
_cell.angle_beta   90.00
_cell.angle_gamma   90.00
#
_symmetry.space_group_name_H-M   'P 1'
#
loop_
_entity.id
_entity.type
_entity.pdbx_description
1 polymer ?
#
loop_
_entity_poly.entity_id
_entity_poly.type
_entity_poly.pdbx_seq_one_letter_code
_entity_poly.pdbx_strand_id
1 'polypeptide(L)'
;MSAGLGVPIKLLHESLGHIITVELKTGQLYRGKLAEAEDNLNISLKDITVTGRDGRVSQLDQVYIRGSMIRFFIVPDMLQNAPMFKRVGPNAMRGRGIGTARGRATIMRANARRGRGVAPPARGIRR
;
A
#
# COMPACT_ATOMS: atom_id res chain seq x y z
N MET A 1 11.78 -7.43 -7.20
CA MET A 1 10.40 -7.12 -6.77
C MET A 1 9.65 -6.48 -7.94
N SER A 2 8.60 -7.13 -8.40
CA SER A 2 7.82 -6.76 -9.58
C SER A 2 6.99 -5.49 -9.34
N ALA A 3 7.44 -4.37 -9.92
CA ALA A 3 6.82 -3.06 -9.76
C ALA A 3 5.37 -2.96 -10.29
N GLY A 4 4.90 -3.95 -11.05
CA GLY A 4 3.58 -3.97 -11.68
C GLY A 4 2.48 -4.79 -11.01
N LEU A 5 2.77 -5.58 -9.97
CA LEU A 5 1.74 -6.44 -9.36
C LEU A 5 0.75 -5.63 -8.51
N GLY A 6 -0.53 -5.95 -8.66
CA GLY A 6 -1.61 -5.38 -7.86
C GLY A 6 -1.45 -5.69 -6.37
N VAL A 7 -2.00 -4.82 -5.52
CA VAL A 7 -1.94 -4.96 -4.05
C VAL A 7 -2.38 -6.35 -3.55
N PRO A 8 -3.47 -6.97 -4.06
CA PRO A 8 -3.88 -8.29 -3.59
C PRO A 8 -2.84 -9.40 -3.82
N ILE A 9 -2.16 -9.38 -4.98
CA ILE A 9 -1.12 -10.36 -5.31
C ILE A 9 0.06 -10.17 -4.37
N LYS A 10 0.48 -8.93 -4.13
CA LYS A 10 1.56 -8.64 -3.17
C LYS A 10 1.22 -9.11 -1.77
N LEU A 11 -0.02 -8.90 -1.33
CA LEU A 11 -0.50 -9.37 -0.04
C LEU A 11 -0.44 -10.89 0.12
N LEU A 12 -0.79 -11.61 -0.94
CA LEU A 12 -0.70 -13.06 -0.95
C LEU A 12 0.75 -13.53 -0.80
N HIS A 13 1.70 -12.86 -1.48
CA HIS A 13 3.13 -13.14 -1.35
C HIS A 13 3.67 -12.84 0.06
N GLU A 14 3.23 -11.75 0.70
CA GLU A 14 3.58 -11.45 2.09
C GLU A 14 2.98 -12.46 3.09
N SER A 15 1.95 -13.21 2.68
CA SER A 15 1.31 -14.23 3.51
C SER A 15 2.02 -15.60 3.44
N LEU A 16 3.07 -15.74 2.62
CA LEU A 16 3.84 -16.98 2.52
C LEU A 16 4.34 -17.43 3.90
N GLY A 17 4.28 -18.74 4.15
CA GLY A 17 4.68 -19.36 5.41
C GLY A 17 3.66 -19.22 6.56
N HIS A 18 2.58 -18.46 6.38
CA HIS A 18 1.56 -18.27 7.41
C HIS A 18 0.32 -19.13 7.16
N ILE A 19 -0.50 -19.29 8.21
CA ILE A 19 -1.81 -19.94 8.09
C ILE A 19 -2.78 -18.97 7.42
N ILE A 20 -3.37 -19.41 6.31
CA ILE A 20 -4.43 -18.69 5.60
C ILE A 20 -5.69 -19.54 5.54
N THR A 21 -6.82 -18.90 5.26
CA THR A 21 -8.06 -19.60 4.92
C THR A 21 -8.45 -19.23 3.49
N VAL A 22 -8.83 -20.20 2.67
CA VAL A 22 -9.20 -20.02 1.27
C VAL A 22 -10.59 -20.60 1.05
N GLU A 23 -11.50 -19.80 0.50
CA GLU A 23 -12.79 -20.29 0.05
C GLU A 23 -12.76 -20.52 -1.46
N LEU A 24 -13.14 -21.72 -1.89
CA LEU A 24 -13.33 -22.03 -3.30
C LEU A 24 -14.70 -21.55 -3.80
N LYS A 25 -14.83 -21.31 -5.10
CA LYS A 25 -16.12 -20.99 -5.76
C LYS A 25 -17.20 -22.05 -5.51
N THR A 26 -16.79 -23.29 -5.28
CA THR A 26 -17.64 -24.43 -4.94
C THR A 26 -18.11 -24.44 -3.48
N GLY A 27 -17.57 -23.55 -2.63
CA GLY A 27 -17.99 -23.33 -1.25
C GLY A 27 -17.22 -24.12 -0.18
N GLN A 28 -16.23 -24.93 -0.56
CA GLN A 28 -15.34 -25.55 0.40
C GLN A 28 -14.31 -24.55 0.95
N LEU A 29 -13.99 -24.68 2.22
CA LEU A 29 -12.99 -23.90 2.91
C LEU A 29 -11.72 -24.74 3.13
N TYR A 30 -10.57 -24.17 2.81
CA TYR A 30 -9.26 -24.77 3.03
C TYR A 30 -8.49 -23.87 3.99
N ARG A 31 -8.14 -24.38 5.17
CA ARG A 31 -7.33 -23.65 6.15
C ARG A 31 -6.02 -24.38 6.36
N GLY A 32 -4.90 -23.75 6.02
CA GLY A 32 -3.59 -24.38 6.12
C GLY A 32 -2.46 -23.38 5.90
N LYS A 33 -1.22 -23.87 5.97
CA LYS A 33 -0.02 -23.05 5.77
C LYS A 33 0.20 -22.77 4.28
N LEU A 34 0.29 -21.50 3.90
CA LEU A 34 0.63 -21.12 2.53
C LEU A 34 2.10 -21.44 2.25
N ALA A 35 2.35 -22.44 1.40
CA ALA A 35 3.70 -22.86 1.02
C ALA A 35 4.23 -22.06 -0.17
N GLU A 36 3.41 -21.89 -1.20
CA GLU A 36 3.77 -21.18 -2.45
C GLU A 36 2.57 -20.39 -2.97
N ALA A 37 2.84 -19.29 -3.67
CA ALA A 37 1.86 -18.46 -4.34
C ALA A 37 2.43 -17.91 -5.66
N GLU A 38 1.63 -17.94 -6.71
CA GLU A 38 1.94 -17.42 -8.04
C GLU A 38 1.18 -16.12 -8.34
N ASP A 39 1.63 -15.37 -9.35
CA ASP A 39 0.99 -14.12 -9.80
C ASP A 39 -0.43 -14.32 -10.37
N ASN A 40 -0.73 -15.54 -10.85
CA ASN A 40 -2.06 -15.94 -11.32
C ASN A 40 -2.98 -16.44 -10.16
N LEU A 41 -2.52 -16.30 -8.91
CA LEU A 41 -3.16 -16.75 -7.68
C LEU A 41 -3.26 -18.28 -7.52
N ASN A 42 -2.53 -19.07 -8.31
CA ASN A 42 -2.32 -20.46 -7.95
C ASN A 42 -1.52 -20.52 -6.64
N ILE A 43 -1.89 -21.45 -5.78
CA ILE A 43 -1.27 -21.59 -4.46
C ILE A 43 -1.05 -23.05 -4.10
N SER A 44 0.00 -23.31 -3.32
CA SER A 44 0.17 -24.56 -2.60
C SER A 44 -0.02 -24.34 -1.11
N LEU A 45 -0.83 -25.20 -0.48
CA LEU A 45 -1.03 -25.25 0.96
C LEU A 45 -0.42 -26.53 1.54
N LYS A 46 -0.05 -26.48 2.81
CA LYS A 46 0.37 -27.63 3.64
C LYS A 46 -0.40 -27.66 4.96
N ASP A 47 -0.49 -28.84 5.57
CA ASP A 47 -1.14 -29.07 6.87
C ASP A 47 -2.56 -28.49 6.89
N ILE A 48 -3.42 -28.96 5.97
CA ILE A 48 -4.70 -28.33 5.65
C ILE A 48 -5.86 -29.03 6.34
N THR A 49 -6.68 -28.24 7.02
CA THR A 49 -8.04 -28.60 7.41
C THR A 49 -9.02 -28.12 6.34
N VAL A 50 -9.78 -29.05 5.77
CA VAL A 50 -10.81 -28.78 4.79
C VAL A 50 -12.18 -28.86 5.44
N THR A 51 -13.02 -27.87 5.20
CA THR A 51 -14.44 -27.89 5.58
C THR A 51 -15.28 -27.95 4.30
N GLY A 52 -15.96 -29.07 4.12
CA GLY A 52 -16.93 -29.28 3.06
C GLY A 52 -18.15 -28.37 3.22
N ARG A 53 -18.92 -28.20 2.15
CA ARG A 53 -20.16 -27.39 2.17
C ARG A 53 -21.24 -28.00 3.07
N ASP A 54 -21.17 -29.31 3.28
CA ASP A 54 -21.98 -30.09 4.22
C ASP A 54 -21.49 -29.96 5.69
N GLY A 55 -20.45 -29.17 5.93
CA GLY A 55 -19.84 -28.97 7.25
C GLY A 55 -18.89 -30.08 7.68
N ARG A 56 -18.69 -31.12 6.85
CA ARG A 56 -17.74 -32.19 7.18
C ARG A 56 -16.31 -31.67 7.14
N VAL A 57 -15.52 -32.11 8.11
CA VAL A 57 -14.12 -31.71 8.24
C VAL A 57 -13.21 -32.87 7.89
N SER A 58 -12.20 -32.61 7.07
CA SER A 58 -11.13 -33.57 6.75
C SER A 58 -9.76 -32.89 6.81
N GLN A 59 -8.70 -33.70 6.88
CA GLN A 59 -7.32 -33.22 6.88
C GLN A 59 -6.62 -33.66 5.59
N LEU A 60 -5.74 -32.82 5.07
CA LEU A 60 -4.89 -33.09 3.92
C LEU A 60 -3.47 -32.60 4.21
N ASP A 61 -2.46 -33.36 3.82
CA ASP A 61 -1.05 -32.99 4.06
C ASP A 61 -0.60 -31.86 3.14
N GLN A 62 -0.95 -31.94 1.85
CA GLN A 62 -0.60 -30.95 0.83
C GLN A 62 -1.72 -30.82 -0.20
N VAL A 63 -1.95 -29.60 -0.67
CA VAL A 63 -2.90 -29.31 -1.74
C VAL A 63 -2.34 -28.24 -2.67
N TYR A 64 -2.68 -28.34 -3.95
CA TYR A 64 -2.45 -27.29 -4.94
C TYR A 64 -3.80 -26.79 -5.46
N ILE A 65 -4.05 -25.49 -5.36
CA ILE A 65 -5.31 -24.85 -5.73
C ILE A 65 -5.03 -23.92 -6.91
N ARG A 66 -5.78 -24.11 -7.99
CA ARG A 66 -5.76 -23.21 -9.15
C ARG A 66 -6.44 -21.88 -8.79
N GLY A 67 -5.77 -20.76 -9.06
CA GLY A 67 -6.22 -19.42 -8.66
C GLY A 67 -7.59 -19.04 -9.17
N SER A 68 -7.96 -19.49 -10.38
CA SER A 68 -9.30 -19.23 -10.94
C SER A 68 -10.45 -19.90 -10.18
N MET A 69 -10.17 -20.86 -9.30
CA MET A 69 -11.16 -21.53 -8.44
C MET A 69 -11.37 -20.79 -7.11
N ILE A 70 -10.48 -19.86 -6.75
CA ILE A 70 -10.54 -19.12 -5.49
C ILE A 70 -11.66 -18.06 -5.58
N ARG A 71 -12.48 -17.97 -4.53
CA ARG A 71 -13.45 -16.89 -4.34
C ARG A 71 -12.83 -15.76 -3.53
N PHE A 72 -12.26 -16.09 -2.37
CA PHE A 72 -11.46 -15.18 -1.56
C PHE A 72 -10.48 -15.95 -0.69
N PHE A 73 -9.51 -15.24 -0.12
CA PHE A 73 -8.63 -15.75 0.90
C PHE A 73 -8.56 -14.77 2.08
N ILE A 74 -8.37 -15.32 3.28
CA ILE A 74 -8.18 -14.61 4.54
C ILE A 74 -6.72 -14.79 4.92
N VAL A 75 -6.01 -13.68 5.03
CA VAL A 75 -4.59 -13.61 5.41
C VAL A 75 -4.45 -13.33 6.91
N PRO A 76 -3.24 -13.48 7.49
CA PRO A 76 -3.00 -13.11 8.88
C PRO A 76 -3.30 -11.64 9.17
N ASP A 77 -3.85 -11.37 10.34
CA ASP A 77 -4.19 -10.03 10.83
C ASP A 77 -2.95 -9.13 11.01
N MET A 78 -1.76 -9.72 11.18
CA MET A 78 -0.47 -9.01 11.18
C MET A 78 -0.27 -8.13 9.94
N LEU A 79 -0.89 -8.47 8.81
CA LEU A 79 -0.80 -7.71 7.56
C LEU A 79 -1.77 -6.51 7.50
N GLN A 80 -2.63 -6.29 8.50
CA GLN A 80 -3.59 -5.18 8.53
C GLN A 80 -2.91 -3.80 8.39
N ASN A 81 -1.70 -3.67 8.94
CA ASN A 81 -0.93 -2.42 8.94
C ASN A 81 0.13 -2.40 7.83
N ALA A 82 0.11 -3.36 6.90
CA ALA A 82 1.08 -3.46 5.84
C ALA A 82 1.09 -2.16 5.00
N PRO A 83 2.27 -1.69 4.57
CA PRO A 83 2.41 -0.43 3.84
C PRO A 83 1.61 -0.41 2.53
N MET A 84 1.25 -1.58 1.99
CA MET A 84 0.44 -1.73 0.78
C MET A 84 -0.99 -1.20 0.92
N PHE A 85 -1.54 -1.17 2.14
CA PHE A 85 -2.86 -0.60 2.40
C PHE A 85 -2.83 0.91 2.62
N LYS A 86 -1.64 1.49 2.85
CA LYS A 86 -1.49 2.94 2.95
C LYS A 86 -1.57 3.52 1.54
N ARG A 87 -2.69 4.19 1.24
CA ARG A 87 -2.82 5.00 0.01
C ARG A 87 -1.67 5.99 -0.04
N VAL A 88 -0.78 5.81 -1.02
CA VAL A 88 0.16 6.85 -1.44
C VAL A 88 -0.70 7.94 -2.08
N GLY A 89 -1.22 8.86 -1.26
CA GLY A 89 -1.90 10.04 -1.76
C GLY A 89 -0.91 10.88 -2.60
N PRO A 90 -1.40 11.83 -3.42
CA PRO A 90 -0.53 12.69 -4.23
C PRO A 90 0.54 13.47 -3.42
N ASN A 91 0.41 13.52 -2.10
CA ASN A 91 1.36 14.14 -1.18
C ASN A 91 2.40 13.17 -0.56
N ALA A 92 2.30 11.86 -0.75
CA ALA A 92 3.26 10.91 -0.15
C ALA A 92 4.63 10.91 -0.86
N MET A 93 4.72 11.42 -2.10
CA MET A 93 5.99 11.74 -2.77
C MET A 93 6.54 13.13 -2.42
N ARG A 94 5.78 14.00 -1.75
CA ARG A 94 6.21 15.39 -1.46
C ARG A 94 7.23 15.53 -0.32
N GLY A 95 7.63 14.43 0.31
CA GLY A 95 8.55 14.42 1.44
C GLY A 95 10.00 14.03 1.14
N ARG A 96 10.33 13.60 -0.08
CA ARG A 96 11.65 13.05 -0.40
C ARG A 96 12.20 13.62 -1.71
N GLY A 97 12.55 14.91 -1.69
CA GLY A 97 13.34 15.51 -2.78
C GLY A 97 13.04 16.99 -3.04
N ILE A 98 13.96 17.85 -2.58
CA ILE A 98 14.45 19.05 -3.28
C ILE A 98 13.37 19.95 -3.91
N GLY A 99 12.85 20.94 -3.17
CA GLY A 99 12.02 21.98 -3.81
C GLY A 99 11.46 23.10 -2.92
N THR A 100 11.40 22.93 -1.59
CA THR A 100 10.74 23.91 -0.71
C THR A 100 11.60 25.13 -0.33
N ALA A 101 12.87 25.17 -0.72
CA ALA A 101 13.77 26.28 -0.39
C ALA A 101 13.65 27.49 -1.34
N ARG A 102 13.19 27.30 -2.59
CA ARG A 102 13.27 28.38 -3.60
C ARG A 102 12.06 29.33 -3.60
N GLY A 103 10.90 28.88 -3.15
CA GLY A 103 9.67 29.71 -3.12
C GLY A 103 9.54 30.61 -1.89
N ARG A 104 10.19 30.28 -0.77
CA ARG A 104 10.16 31.12 0.44
C ARG A 104 11.09 32.33 0.33
N ALA A 105 12.20 32.20 -0.41
CA ALA A 105 13.17 33.28 -0.61
C ALA A 105 12.61 34.45 -1.45
N THR A 106 11.74 34.18 -2.42
CA THR A 106 11.09 35.23 -3.25
C THR A 106 10.01 35.99 -2.48
N ILE A 107 9.21 35.31 -1.65
CA ILE A 107 8.17 35.97 -0.82
C ILE A 107 8.82 36.84 0.27
N MET A 108 9.89 36.38 0.91
CA MET A 108 10.63 37.21 1.89
C MET A 108 11.34 38.41 1.24
N ARG A 109 11.88 38.28 0.02
CA ARG A 109 12.47 39.42 -0.72
C ARG A 109 11.43 40.45 -1.18
N ALA A 110 10.20 40.02 -1.47
CA ALA A 110 9.11 40.93 -1.85
C ALA A 110 8.67 41.81 -0.66
N ASN A 111 8.58 41.25 0.55
CA ASN A 111 8.21 42.03 1.74
C ASN A 111 9.33 42.96 2.23
N ALA A 112 10.61 42.65 1.97
CA ALA A 112 11.72 43.53 2.33
C ALA A 112 11.81 44.82 1.48
N ARG A 113 11.16 44.86 0.30
CA ARG A 113 11.17 46.04 -0.58
C ARG A 113 10.04 47.04 -0.34
N ARG A 114 9.03 46.70 0.48
CA ARG A 114 7.89 47.58 0.78
C ARG A 114 8.03 48.39 2.08
N GLY A 115 9.16 48.25 2.80
CA GLY A 115 9.32 48.78 4.16
C GLY A 115 10.44 49.80 4.39
N ARG A 116 11.03 50.42 3.34
CA ARG A 116 12.01 51.51 3.54
C ARG A 116 11.55 52.79 2.86
N GLY A 117 11.25 53.77 3.72
CA GLY A 117 10.68 55.07 3.38
C GLY A 117 11.46 55.83 2.31
N VAL A 118 10.69 56.43 1.41
CA VAL A 118 11.16 57.48 0.52
C VAL A 118 10.81 58.80 1.20
N ALA A 119 11.83 59.49 1.71
CA ALA A 119 11.73 60.85 2.19
C ALA A 119 11.34 61.80 1.04
N PRO A 120 10.54 62.86 1.28
CA PRO A 120 10.25 63.86 0.27
C PRO A 120 11.50 64.73 -0.01
N PRO A 121 11.77 65.15 -1.26
CA PRO A 121 12.91 65.99 -1.55
C PRO A 121 12.62 67.45 -1.16
N ALA A 122 13.52 68.03 -0.37
CA ALA A 122 13.57 69.46 -0.10
C ALA A 122 14.22 70.21 -1.28
N ARG A 123 13.57 71.27 -1.74
CA ARG A 123 14.14 72.36 -2.59
C ARG A 123 13.11 73.50 -2.49
N GLY A 124 13.39 74.75 -2.15
CA GLY A 124 14.60 75.55 -2.12
C GLY A 124 14.15 76.98 -2.49
N ILE A 125 14.45 77.95 -1.63
CA ILE A 125 14.14 79.39 -1.69
C ILE A 125 14.34 80.01 -3.09
N ARG A 126 13.43 80.90 -3.54
CA ARG A 126 13.77 82.11 -4.31
C ARG A 126 12.74 83.25 -4.14
N ARG A 127 13.29 84.38 -3.65
CA ARG A 127 12.99 85.81 -3.88
C ARG A 127 11.55 86.30 -3.93
#